data_AF-A0A5S9M6K4-F1
#
_entry.id   AF-A0A5S9M6K4-F1
#
_cell.length_a   1.000
_cell.length_b   1.000
_cell.length_c   1.000
_cell.angle_alpha   90.00
_cell.angle_beta   90.00
_cell.angle_gamma   90.00
#
_symmetry.space_group_name_H-M   'P 1'
#
loop_
_entity.id
_entity.type
_entity.pdbx_description
1 polymer ?
#
loop_
_entity_poly.entity_id
_entity_poly.type
_entity_poly.pdbx_seq_one_letter_code
_entity_poly.pdbx_strand_id
1 'polypeptide(L)'
;MQKLGFETIMMNNNPETVSTDYEIADRLYFEPITLEHILNVVEAEQIDFVIVQFGGQTAINVAEGLEKAGVTLLGTSFDTLDALEDRDLFYQLLDELNLPHAKGDTAHSKRRSTRTCEKHRLPCINSPIVCHWWNGNDRCSVRSTFGITA
;
A
#
# COMPACT_ATOMS: atom_id res chain seq x y z
N MET A 1 -1.95 -18.52 -12.30
CA MET A 1 -3.10 -19.29 -11.78
C MET A 1 -3.68 -20.23 -12.82
N GLN A 2 -4.06 -19.78 -14.01
CA GLN A 2 -4.56 -20.66 -15.09
C GLN A 2 -3.67 -21.87 -15.42
N LYS A 3 -2.34 -21.69 -15.53
CA LYS A 3 -1.39 -22.81 -15.74
C LYS A 3 -1.37 -23.85 -14.62
N LEU A 4 -1.88 -23.51 -13.44
CA LEU A 4 -2.00 -24.38 -12.27
C LEU A 4 -3.41 -25.01 -12.18
N GLY A 5 -4.31 -24.73 -13.13
CA GLY A 5 -5.67 -25.30 -13.17
C GLY A 5 -6.73 -24.53 -12.39
N PHE A 6 -6.43 -23.29 -11.96
CA PHE A 6 -7.40 -22.42 -11.29
C PHE A 6 -8.12 -21.54 -12.31
N GLU A 7 -9.44 -21.39 -12.12
CA GLU A 7 -10.24 -20.36 -12.79
C GLU A 7 -9.93 -18.99 -12.17
N THR A 8 -9.73 -17.97 -13.01
CA THR A 8 -9.36 -16.63 -12.58
C THR A 8 -10.47 -15.63 -12.86
N ILE A 9 -10.90 -14.95 -11.80
CA ILE A 9 -11.86 -13.86 -11.86
C ILE A 9 -11.14 -12.58 -11.46
N MET A 10 -11.18 -11.58 -12.33
CA MET A 10 -10.57 -10.28 -12.11
C MET A 10 -11.65 -9.21 -11.92
N MET A 11 -11.45 -8.34 -10.95
CA MET A 11 -12.24 -7.12 -10.77
C MET A 11 -11.35 -5.92 -11.10
N ASN A 12 -11.77 -5.08 -12.02
CA ASN A 12 -11.06 -3.84 -12.34
C ASN A 12 -12.07 -2.74 -12.65
N ASN A 13 -11.84 -1.54 -12.12
CA ASN A 13 -12.66 -0.36 -12.33
C ASN A 13 -12.03 0.65 -13.29
N ASN A 14 -10.82 0.40 -13.80
CA ASN A 14 -10.15 1.28 -14.77
C ASN A 14 -10.47 0.87 -16.22
N PRO A 15 -11.24 1.67 -16.98
CA PRO A 15 -11.64 1.31 -18.35
C PRO A 15 -10.46 1.29 -19.33
N GLU A 16 -9.35 1.95 -19.01
CA GLU A 16 -8.19 2.08 -19.92
C GLU A 16 -7.34 0.79 -20.00
N THR A 17 -7.48 -0.14 -19.04
CA THR A 17 -6.68 -1.37 -18.96
C THR A 17 -7.47 -2.65 -19.29
N VAL A 18 -8.74 -2.50 -19.68
CA VAL A 18 -9.71 -3.60 -19.86
C VAL A 18 -9.31 -4.61 -20.93
N SER A 19 -8.64 -4.18 -22.01
CA SER A 19 -8.27 -5.07 -23.12
C SER A 19 -7.22 -6.10 -22.73
N THR A 20 -6.24 -5.72 -21.91
CA THR A 20 -5.19 -6.64 -21.42
C THR A 20 -5.71 -7.57 -20.35
N ASP A 21 -6.67 -7.14 -19.53
CA ASP A 21 -7.21 -7.96 -18.45
C ASP A 21 -8.10 -9.10 -18.96
N TYR A 22 -8.85 -8.88 -20.06
CA TYR A 22 -9.68 -9.91 -20.68
C TYR A 22 -8.87 -11.05 -21.34
N GLU A 23 -7.63 -10.79 -21.75
CA GLU A 23 -6.73 -11.83 -22.26
C GLU A 23 -6.13 -12.72 -21.15
N ILE A 24 -6.17 -12.24 -19.89
CA ILE A 24 -5.48 -12.86 -18.76
C ILE A 24 -6.45 -13.56 -17.79
N ALA A 25 -7.68 -13.08 -17.67
CA ALA A 25 -8.70 -13.62 -16.77
C ALA A 25 -9.77 -14.43 -17.52
N ASP A 26 -10.27 -15.48 -16.88
CA ASP A 26 -11.40 -16.25 -17.42
C ASP A 26 -12.70 -15.43 -17.38
N ARG A 27 -12.85 -14.58 -16.34
CA ARG A 27 -13.97 -13.64 -16.21
C ARG A 27 -13.48 -12.29 -15.69
N LEU A 28 -14.09 -11.22 -16.17
CA LEU A 28 -13.77 -9.85 -15.79
C LEU A 28 -15.04 -9.12 -15.33
N TYR A 29 -15.00 -8.58 -14.11
CA TYR A 29 -16.06 -7.72 -13.56
C TYR A 29 -15.61 -6.27 -13.59
N PHE A 30 -16.46 -5.42 -14.16
CA PHE A 30 -16.23 -3.98 -14.24
C PHE A 30 -17.03 -3.25 -13.16
N GLU A 31 -16.70 -3.56 -11.90
CA GLU A 31 -17.39 -3.07 -10.71
C GLU A 31 -16.43 -2.25 -9.83
N PRO A 32 -16.95 -1.31 -9.01
CA PRO A 32 -16.14 -0.61 -8.02
C PRO A 32 -15.43 -1.57 -7.06
N ILE A 33 -14.14 -1.36 -6.81
CA ILE A 33 -13.35 -2.11 -5.83
C ILE A 33 -13.74 -1.66 -4.42
N THR A 34 -14.90 -2.12 -3.97
CA THR A 34 -15.49 -1.84 -2.65
C THR A 34 -15.88 -3.16 -2.00
N LEU A 35 -15.86 -3.20 -0.67
CA LEU A 35 -16.12 -4.43 0.08
C LEU A 35 -17.45 -5.10 -0.32
N GLU A 36 -18.53 -4.33 -0.44
CA GLU A 36 -19.86 -4.83 -0.81
C GLU A 36 -19.87 -5.52 -2.18
N HIS A 37 -19.33 -4.87 -3.21
CA HIS A 37 -19.31 -5.43 -4.57
C HIS A 37 -18.42 -6.67 -4.64
N ILE A 38 -17.29 -6.68 -3.94
CA ILE A 38 -16.39 -7.84 -3.89
C ILE A 38 -17.08 -9.01 -3.19
N LEU A 39 -17.73 -8.80 -2.04
CA LEU A 39 -18.44 -9.86 -1.33
C LEU A 39 -19.58 -10.45 -2.16
N ASN A 40 -20.31 -9.62 -2.91
CA ASN A 40 -21.35 -10.10 -3.84
C ASN A 40 -20.77 -11.03 -4.91
N VAL A 41 -19.59 -10.70 -5.47
CA VAL A 41 -18.91 -11.54 -6.46
C VAL A 41 -18.37 -12.82 -5.81
N VAL A 42 -17.78 -12.71 -4.61
CA VAL A 42 -17.28 -13.86 -3.84
C VAL A 42 -18.40 -14.87 -3.56
N GLU A 43 -19.58 -14.39 -3.17
CA GLU A 43 -20.74 -15.25 -2.93
C GLU A 43 -21.31 -15.82 -4.24
N ALA A 44 -21.47 -15.00 -5.29
CA ALA A 44 -22.07 -15.45 -6.55
C ALA A 44 -21.21 -16.50 -7.28
N GLU A 45 -19.89 -16.32 -7.28
CA GLU A 45 -18.94 -17.19 -7.98
C GLU A 45 -18.30 -18.25 -7.05
N GLN A 46 -18.66 -18.26 -5.76
CA GLN A 46 -18.14 -19.19 -4.74
C GLN A 46 -16.61 -19.21 -4.71
N ILE A 47 -16.01 -18.01 -4.58
CA ILE A 47 -14.55 -17.82 -4.65
C ILE A 47 -13.86 -18.45 -3.42
N ASP A 48 -12.91 -19.35 -3.66
CA ASP A 48 -12.11 -19.97 -2.59
C ASP A 48 -11.12 -18.98 -1.96
N PHE A 49 -10.48 -18.15 -2.79
CA PHE A 49 -9.37 -17.31 -2.39
C PHE A 49 -9.33 -15.97 -3.13
N VAL A 50 -8.92 -14.91 -2.43
CA VAL A 50 -8.79 -13.56 -2.99
C VAL A 50 -7.35 -13.06 -2.89
N ILE A 51 -6.87 -12.38 -3.94
CA ILE A 51 -5.54 -11.74 -3.97
C ILE A 51 -5.72 -10.23 -4.11
N VAL A 52 -5.28 -9.47 -3.12
CA VAL A 52 -5.40 -7.99 -3.09
C VAL A 52 -4.11 -7.25 -3.44
N GLN A 53 -2.97 -7.94 -3.45
CA GLN A 53 -1.63 -7.35 -3.52
C GLN A 53 -1.31 -6.65 -4.85
N PHE A 54 -2.03 -7.01 -5.92
CA PHE A 54 -1.79 -6.47 -7.26
C PHE A 54 -2.71 -5.27 -7.59
N GLY A 55 -3.69 -4.96 -6.73
CA GLY A 55 -4.68 -3.91 -6.99
C GLY A 55 -4.33 -2.53 -6.40
N GLY A 56 -3.09 -2.34 -5.93
CA GLY A 56 -2.64 -1.10 -5.30
C GLY A 56 -3.39 -0.78 -4.00
N GLN A 57 -3.37 0.50 -3.60
CA GLN A 57 -3.94 0.93 -2.32
C GLN A 57 -5.44 0.66 -2.21
N THR A 58 -6.20 0.81 -3.30
CA THR A 58 -7.65 0.59 -3.30
C THR A 58 -8.00 -0.85 -2.91
N ALA A 59 -7.27 -1.84 -3.43
CA ALA A 59 -7.47 -3.24 -3.08
C ALA A 59 -6.93 -3.58 -1.68
N ILE A 60 -5.83 -2.96 -1.26
CA ILE A 60 -5.30 -3.14 0.11
C ILE A 60 -6.30 -2.62 1.15
N ASN A 61 -6.94 -1.47 0.90
CA ASN A 61 -7.90 -0.86 1.83
C ASN A 61 -9.12 -1.73 2.14
N VAL A 62 -9.48 -2.68 1.27
CA VAL A 62 -10.62 -3.59 1.49
C VAL A 62 -10.21 -4.94 2.11
N ALA A 63 -8.91 -5.22 2.24
CA ALA A 63 -8.38 -6.49 2.71
C ALA A 63 -8.87 -6.85 4.13
N GLU A 64 -8.83 -5.89 5.06
CA GLU A 64 -9.30 -6.10 6.44
C GLU A 64 -10.78 -6.51 6.47
N GLY A 65 -11.61 -5.85 5.67
CA GLY A 65 -13.05 -6.12 5.60
C GLY A 65 -13.33 -7.52 5.04
N LEU A 66 -12.53 -7.97 4.08
CA LEU A 66 -12.64 -9.31 3.48
C LEU A 66 -12.27 -10.41 4.48
N GLU A 67 -11.17 -10.28 5.22
CA GLU A 67 -10.80 -11.27 6.23
C GLU A 67 -11.82 -11.32 7.37
N LYS A 68 -12.33 -10.16 7.82
CA LYS A 68 -13.42 -10.10 8.81
C LYS A 68 -14.72 -10.75 8.33
N ALA A 69 -14.97 -10.74 7.02
CA ALA A 69 -16.11 -11.42 6.40
C ALA A 69 -15.87 -12.93 6.18
N GLY A 70 -14.69 -13.46 6.55
CA GLY A 70 -14.33 -14.87 6.41
C GLY A 70 -13.76 -15.25 5.04
N VAL A 71 -13.43 -14.27 4.20
CA VAL A 71 -12.76 -14.51 2.92
C VAL A 71 -11.29 -14.81 3.15
N THR A 72 -10.77 -15.86 2.52
CA THR A 72 -9.36 -16.23 2.66
C THR A 72 -8.50 -15.42 1.69
N LEU A 73 -7.61 -14.58 2.22
CA LEU A 73 -6.62 -13.88 1.42
C LEU A 73 -5.42 -14.78 1.12
N LEU A 74 -5.00 -14.84 -0.15
CA LEU A 74 -3.78 -15.51 -0.57
C LEU A 74 -2.61 -14.51 -0.61
N GLY A 75 -1.50 -14.90 0.02
CA GLY A 75 -0.27 -14.12 0.08
C GLY A 75 -0.03 -13.57 1.47
N THR A 76 0.10 -12.24 1.57
CA THR A 76 0.34 -11.55 2.85
C THR A 76 -0.98 -11.27 3.55
N SER A 77 -1.12 -11.71 4.79
CA SER A 77 -2.27 -11.39 5.66
C SER A 77 -2.44 -9.88 5.87
N PHE A 78 -3.65 -9.43 6.20
CA PHE A 78 -3.87 -8.02 6.51
C PHE A 78 -2.97 -7.56 7.66
N ASP A 79 -2.83 -8.35 8.74
CA ASP A 79 -1.98 -8.00 9.88
C ASP A 79 -0.53 -7.67 9.46
N THR A 80 -0.02 -8.39 8.47
CA THR A 80 1.34 -8.15 7.94
C THR A 80 1.36 -6.94 6.99
N LEU A 81 0.31 -6.70 6.22
CA LEU A 81 0.17 -5.48 5.41
C LEU A 81 0.09 -4.23 6.28
N ASP A 82 -0.75 -4.26 7.33
CA ASP A 82 -0.95 -3.17 8.28
C ASP A 82 0.34 -2.85 9.05
N ALA A 83 1.08 -3.87 9.48
CA ALA A 83 2.39 -3.69 10.11
C ALA A 83 3.44 -3.06 9.18
N LEU A 84 3.30 -3.23 7.85
CA LEU A 84 4.18 -2.59 6.86
C LEU A 84 3.73 -1.17 6.50
N GLU A 85 2.44 -0.85 6.64
CA GLU A 85 1.92 0.52 6.46
C GLU A 85 2.16 1.40 7.69
N ASP A 86 2.10 0.83 8.90
CA ASP A 86 2.49 1.54 10.12
C ASP A 86 4.00 1.72 10.13
N ARG A 87 4.39 2.98 10.03
CA ARG A 87 5.77 3.38 9.97
C ARG A 87 6.56 2.98 11.22
N ASP A 88 6.00 3.19 12.42
CA ASP A 88 6.71 2.92 13.66
C ASP A 88 6.90 1.40 13.82
N LEU A 89 5.90 0.59 13.42
CA LEU A 89 6.03 -0.87 13.34
C LEU A 89 7.05 -1.30 12.28
N PHE A 90 7.10 -0.63 11.13
CA PHE A 90 8.10 -0.91 10.10
C PHE A 90 9.53 -0.63 10.58
N TYR A 91 9.79 0.50 11.27
CA TYR A 91 11.12 0.75 11.84
C TYR A 91 11.46 -0.22 12.98
N GLN A 92 10.49 -0.58 13.82
CA GLN A 92 10.69 -1.61 14.84
C GLN A 92 11.08 -2.94 14.21
N LEU A 93 10.41 -3.34 13.11
CA LEU A 93 10.76 -4.54 12.36
C LEU A 93 12.17 -4.46 11.77
N LEU A 94 12.57 -3.31 11.23
CA LEU A 94 13.94 -3.11 10.73
C LEU A 94 14.99 -3.18 11.84
N ASP A 95 14.69 -2.62 13.02
CA ASP A 95 15.53 -2.71 14.21
C ASP A 95 15.65 -4.16 14.70
N GLU A 96 14.53 -4.90 14.76
CA GLU A 96 14.50 -6.32 15.13
C GLU A 96 15.32 -7.19 14.17
N LEU A 97 15.23 -6.91 12.87
CA LEU A 97 15.99 -7.60 11.82
C LEU A 97 17.44 -7.08 11.70
N ASN A 98 17.83 -6.10 12.51
CA ASN A 98 19.14 -5.45 12.51
C ASN A 98 19.53 -4.92 11.12
N LEU A 99 18.54 -4.44 10.37
CA LEU A 99 18.71 -3.89 9.02
C LEU A 99 19.01 -2.38 9.09
N PRO A 100 20.08 -1.91 8.42
CA PRO A 100 20.44 -0.51 8.44
C PRO A 100 19.39 0.32 7.70
N HIS A 101 18.89 1.36 8.36
CA HIS A 101 17.90 2.27 7.79
C HIS A 101 18.21 3.73 8.11
N ALA A 102 17.64 4.63 7.32
CA ALA A 102 17.82 6.07 7.52
C ALA A 102 17.16 6.52 8.82
N LYS A 103 17.93 7.15 9.71
CA LYS A 103 17.42 7.72 10.96
C LYS A 103 16.49 8.90 10.62
N GLY A 104 15.24 8.82 11.06
CA GLY A 104 14.24 9.86 10.85
C GLY A 104 13.25 9.90 12.01
N ASP A 105 12.82 11.10 12.39
CA ASP A 105 11.90 11.34 13.50
C ASP A 105 10.50 11.63 12.96
N THR A 106 9.46 11.03 13.54
CA THR A 106 8.05 11.28 13.18
C THR A 106 7.59 12.63 13.74
N ALA A 107 6.98 13.47 12.90
CA ALA A 107 6.52 14.80 13.29
C ALA A 107 5.06 15.07 12.87
N HIS A 108 4.14 14.99 13.83
CA HIS A 108 2.70 15.25 13.61
C HIS A 108 2.32 16.74 13.55
N SER A 109 3.30 17.65 13.49
CA SER A 109 3.05 19.09 13.43
C SER A 109 4.16 19.78 12.69
N LYS A 110 3.81 20.81 11.93
CA LYS A 110 4.77 21.63 11.16
C LYS A 110 5.88 22.20 12.04
N ARG A 111 5.54 22.62 13.28
CA ARG A 111 6.48 23.15 14.25
C ARG A 111 7.42 22.08 14.83
N ARG A 112 6.95 20.82 14.90
CA ARG A 112 7.78 19.69 15.33
C ARG A 112 8.73 19.27 14.20
N SER A 113 8.24 19.23 12.96
CA SER A 113 9.02 18.89 11.77
C SER A 113 10.21 19.85 11.57
N THR A 114 10.00 21.16 11.68
CA THR A 114 11.10 22.14 11.59
C THR A 114 12.14 21.98 12.68
N ARG A 115 11.72 21.75 13.94
CA ARG A 115 12.64 21.50 15.06
C ARG A 115 13.45 20.23 14.88
N THR A 116 12.84 19.18 14.35
CA THR A 116 13.51 17.92 14.03
C THR A 116 14.57 18.14 12.96
N CYS A 117 14.24 18.82 11.86
CA CYS A 117 15.22 19.19 10.83
C CYS A 117 16.37 20.06 11.38
N GLU A 118 16.06 21.06 12.21
CA GLU A 118 17.06 21.94 12.84
C GLU A 118 18.01 21.17 13.77
N LYS A 119 17.48 20.20 14.53
CA LYS A 119 18.27 19.31 15.40
C LYS A 119 19.31 18.50 14.62
N HIS A 120 18.98 18.09 13.39
CA HIS A 120 19.86 17.28 12.54
C HIS A 120 20.78 18.10 11.62
N ARG A 121 20.65 19.43 11.57
CA ARG A 121 21.55 20.40 10.88
C ARG A 121 21.93 20.05 9.42
N LEU A 122 21.05 19.37 8.69
CA LEU A 122 21.30 18.87 7.33
C LEU A 122 20.01 18.89 6.48
N PRO A 123 20.11 18.81 5.13
CA PRO A 123 18.95 18.70 4.27
C PRO A 123 18.10 17.48 4.64
N CYS A 124 16.80 17.70 4.77
CA CYS A 124 15.82 16.69 5.14
C CYS A 124 14.78 16.55 4.01
N ILE A 125 14.42 15.31 3.67
CA ILE A 125 13.35 15.03 2.71
C ILE A 125 12.03 15.07 3.47
N ASN A 126 11.19 16.08 3.22
CA ASN A 126 9.84 16.17 3.76
C ASN A 126 8.88 15.35 2.89
N SER A 127 8.68 14.09 3.25
CA SER A 127 7.53 13.30 2.81
C SER A 127 6.35 13.63 3.75
N PRO A 128 5.07 13.55 3.33
CA PRO A 128 3.90 13.73 4.21
C PRO A 128 3.95 12.95 5.53
N ILE A 129 4.86 11.98 5.64
CA ILE A 129 4.99 11.07 6.76
C ILE A 129 6.31 11.28 7.57
N VAL A 130 7.39 11.90 7.01
CA VAL A 130 8.75 11.97 7.65
C VAL A 130 9.71 13.01 7.05
N CYS A 131 10.67 13.49 7.86
CA CYS A 131 11.96 14.06 7.44
C CYS A 131 13.08 12.98 7.34
N HIS A 132 13.52 12.59 6.13
CA HIS A 132 14.65 11.63 5.98
C HIS A 132 16.01 12.29 5.80
N TRP A 133 17.07 11.63 6.27
CA TRP A 133 18.47 11.94 6.00
C TRP A 133 19.10 10.89 5.08
N TRP A 134 19.79 11.33 4.03
CA TRP A 134 20.60 10.47 3.15
C TRP A 134 22.01 11.05 3.05
N ASN A 135 23.03 10.20 3.19
CA ASN A 135 24.43 10.60 3.15
C ASN A 135 24.92 10.69 1.69
N GLY A 136 24.31 11.60 0.93
CA GLY A 136 24.57 11.82 -0.48
C GLY A 136 24.23 13.27 -0.85
N ASN A 137 25.05 13.86 -1.70
CA ASN A 137 25.36 15.29 -1.76
C ASN A 137 24.28 16.18 -2.41
N ASP A 138 23.05 16.21 -1.89
CA ASP A 138 21.96 17.06 -2.40
C ASP A 138 21.36 18.00 -1.33
N ARG A 139 21.44 19.30 -1.63
CA ARG A 139 20.99 20.41 -0.75
C ARG A 139 19.49 20.66 -0.91
N CYS A 140 18.73 20.54 0.18
CA CYS A 140 17.34 20.97 0.25
C CYS A 140 17.28 22.48 0.57
N SER A 141 16.83 23.29 -0.39
CA SER A 141 16.41 24.67 -0.11
C SER A 141 14.94 24.65 0.31
N VAL A 142 14.62 25.28 1.44
CA VAL A 142 13.24 25.40 1.94
C VAL A 142 12.48 26.36 1.03
N ARG A 143 11.95 25.84 -0.08
CA ARG A 143 10.86 26.45 -0.83
C ARG A 143 9.65 25.56 -0.68
N SER A 144 8.58 26.16 -0.17
CA SER A 144 7.25 25.60 -0.05
C SER A 144 6.77 25.03 -1.39
N THR A 145 6.82 23.71 -1.54
CA THR A 145 6.10 23.01 -2.60
C THR A 145 5.40 21.82 -1.98
N PHE A 146 4.11 22.01 -1.70
CA PHE A 146 3.15 20.97 -1.33
C PHE A 146 2.42 20.60 -2.62
N GLY A 147 2.38 19.32 -2.97
CA GLY A 147 1.67 18.81 -4.14
C GLY A 147 2.31 17.56 -4.71
N ILE A 148 1.96 16.40 -4.16
CA ILE A 148 1.97 15.15 -4.92
C ILE A 148 0.61 15.08 -5.60
N THR A 149 0.60 14.91 -6.92
CA THR A 149 -0.61 14.66 -7.72
C THR A 149 -0.35 13.40 -8.53
N ALA A 150 -1.31 12.47 -8.43
CA ALA A 150 -1.55 11.21 -9.17
C ALA A 150 -0.33 10.43 -9.66
#